data_AF-A0A833V4I8-F1
#
_entry.id   AF-A0A833V4I8-F1
#
_cell.length_a   1.000
_cell.length_b   1.000
_cell.length_c   1.000
_cell.angle_alpha   90.00
_cell.angle_beta   90.00
_cell.angle_gamma   90.00
#
_symmetry.space_group_name_H-M   'P 1'
#
loop_
_entity.id
_entity.type
_entity.pdbx_description
1 polymer ?
#
loop_
_entity_poly.entity_id
_entity_poly.type
_entity_poly.pdbx_seq_one_letter_code
_entity_poly.pdbx_strand_id
1 'polypeptide(L)'
;MATVNLSCLPTSCIPTKRHGNRRRYHVTIKCAGIVDPSGIPAPMGQKTEYKDGWFAKGFMSLFARKMEKFANGGESKRGFWDWDYEGFVDVSKRVMMGRNRQQQQEVVREVLLSMLPPGAPAQFRKLFPPTKWAAEFNAALTVPFFHWLVGPSEVIEVEVNGVKQRSGVRITKCRYLENSGCVGMCVNMCKIPTQDFFTNEFGLPLTMNPNFEDMSCEMIYGQPPPPFEEDPVSKQSCYANFCKDAIFI
;
A
#
# COMPACT_ATOMS: atom_id res chain seq x y z
N MET A 1 38.39 10.65 17.31
CA MET A 1 37.40 10.59 18.41
C MET A 1 36.08 11.12 17.90
N ALA A 2 35.00 10.34 18.12
CA ALA A 2 33.56 10.68 18.21
C ALA A 2 32.91 11.54 17.09
N THR A 3 32.08 11.01 16.19
CA THR A 3 30.63 10.62 16.28
C THR A 3 29.57 11.75 16.25
N VAL A 4 28.69 11.63 15.25
CA VAL A 4 27.20 11.74 15.25
C VAL A 4 26.51 13.03 14.74
N ASN A 5 25.55 12.72 13.83
CA ASN A 5 24.45 13.47 13.21
C ASN A 5 23.52 14.27 14.14
N LEU A 6 22.78 15.22 13.54
CA LEU A 6 21.32 15.53 13.64
C LEU A 6 21.15 16.95 13.04
N SER A 7 20.09 17.41 12.39
CA SER A 7 18.72 16.94 12.13
C SER A 7 18.05 17.97 11.19
N CYS A 8 17.00 17.51 10.50
CA CYS A 8 15.79 18.18 10.05
C CYS A 8 15.66 19.72 10.18
N LEU A 9 15.09 20.38 9.15
CA LEU A 9 13.82 21.14 9.17
C LEU A 9 13.60 21.92 7.84
N PRO A 10 12.38 22.45 7.57
CA PRO A 10 11.70 22.39 6.28
C PRO A 10 11.77 23.71 5.51
N THR A 11 11.87 23.65 4.19
CA THR A 11 11.75 24.85 3.36
C THR A 11 10.30 25.14 3.02
N SER A 12 9.68 26.01 3.81
CA SER A 12 8.68 26.94 3.29
C SER A 12 8.91 28.35 3.86
N CYS A 13 8.58 29.35 3.03
CA CYS A 13 8.54 30.79 3.30
C CYS A 13 9.82 31.59 3.01
N ILE A 14 10.00 32.00 1.75
CA ILE A 14 10.69 33.25 1.41
C ILE A 14 9.65 34.21 0.80
N PRO A 15 9.42 35.40 1.37
CA PRO A 15 8.60 36.42 0.72
C PRO A 15 9.47 37.16 -0.30
N THR A 16 9.17 37.01 -1.60
CA THR A 16 9.79 37.83 -2.65
C THR A 16 8.75 38.74 -3.30
N LYS A 17 9.15 40.00 -3.46
CA LYS A 17 8.34 41.14 -3.90
C LYS A 17 7.77 40.95 -5.32
N ARG A 18 6.58 41.51 -5.52
CA ARG A 18 5.82 41.64 -6.78
C ARG A 18 6.67 42.02 -8.00
N HIS A 19 6.51 41.28 -9.09
CA HIS A 19 6.21 41.80 -10.44
C HIS A 19 5.82 40.65 -11.40
N GLY A 20 4.83 40.88 -12.26
CA GLY A 20 4.60 40.07 -13.47
C GLY A 20 3.35 39.19 -13.47
N ASN A 21 2.28 39.71 -14.06
CA ASN A 21 1.03 39.03 -14.34
C ASN A 21 1.24 37.90 -15.36
N ARG A 22 1.41 36.65 -14.90
CA ARG A 22 1.26 35.43 -15.73
C ARG A 22 0.43 34.42 -14.94
N ARG A 23 -0.84 34.27 -15.31
CA ARG A 23 -1.71 33.18 -14.84
C ARG A 23 -1.15 31.85 -15.35
N ARG A 24 -0.19 31.27 -14.59
CA ARG A 24 0.08 29.83 -14.66
C ARG A 24 -1.09 29.15 -13.96
N TYR A 25 -1.95 28.51 -14.73
CA TYR A 25 -2.86 27.49 -14.19
C TYR A 25 -1.99 26.35 -13.68
N HIS A 26 -1.63 26.39 -12.40
CA HIS A 26 -1.17 25.20 -11.70
C HIS A 26 -2.40 24.31 -11.55
N VAL A 27 -2.51 23.29 -12.40
CA VAL A 27 -3.45 22.20 -12.16
C VAL A 27 -2.87 21.41 -11.01
N THR A 28 -3.24 21.78 -9.78
CA THR A 28 -2.92 20.97 -8.60
C THR A 28 -3.79 19.72 -8.68
N ILE A 29 -3.23 18.65 -9.23
CA ILE A 29 -3.81 17.31 -9.11
C ILE A 29 -3.88 17.04 -7.60
N LYS A 30 -5.09 17.14 -7.01
CA LYS A 30 -5.29 16.87 -5.59
C LYS A 30 -5.14 15.37 -5.38
N CYS A 31 -3.94 14.93 -5.02
CA CYS A 31 -3.70 13.62 -4.43
C CYS A 31 -4.57 13.48 -3.16
N ALA A 32 -4.83 12.24 -2.73
CA ALA A 32 -5.34 12.04 -1.38
C ALA A 32 -4.37 12.73 -0.41
N GLY A 33 -4.89 13.61 0.44
CA GLY A 33 -4.08 14.35 1.40
C GLY A 33 -4.58 14.06 2.80
N ILE A 34 -3.66 13.97 3.75
CA ILE A 34 -4.03 13.99 5.17
C ILE A 34 -4.74 15.33 5.45
N VAL A 35 -5.87 15.27 6.15
CA VAL A 35 -6.68 16.47 6.46
C VAL A 35 -5.93 17.40 7.40
N ASP A 36 -5.15 16.83 8.32
CA ASP A 36 -4.29 17.59 9.23
C ASP A 36 -3.29 18.47 8.44
N PRO A 37 -3.21 19.78 8.73
CA PRO A 37 -2.31 20.71 8.03
C PRO A 37 -0.83 20.36 8.11
N SER A 38 -0.40 19.61 9.13
CA SER A 38 0.99 19.13 9.26
C SER A 38 1.33 18.05 8.22
N GLY A 39 0.31 17.40 7.65
CA GLY A 39 0.50 16.27 6.74
C GLY A 39 1.05 15.01 7.42
N ILE A 40 1.07 14.97 8.76
CA ILE A 40 1.58 13.84 9.55
C ILE A 40 0.40 12.90 9.88
N PRO A 41 0.56 11.58 9.76
CA PRO A 41 -0.44 10.62 10.20
C PRO A 41 -0.81 10.79 11.68
N ALA A 42 -2.04 10.44 12.04
CA ALA A 42 -2.47 10.46 13.43
C ALA A 42 -1.60 9.52 14.29
N PRO A 43 -1.46 9.76 15.60
CA PRO A 43 -0.75 8.85 16.50
C PRO A 43 -1.34 7.43 16.52
N MET A 44 -0.60 6.46 17.05
CA MET A 44 -1.08 5.09 17.25
C MET A 44 -2.36 5.09 18.10
N GLY A 45 -3.34 4.27 17.71
CA GLY A 45 -4.64 4.16 18.38
C GLY A 45 -5.70 5.15 17.87
N GLN A 46 -5.32 6.11 17.01
CA GLN A 46 -6.24 6.99 16.31
C GLN A 46 -6.19 6.74 14.80
N LYS A 47 -7.33 6.90 14.12
CA LYS A 47 -7.40 6.82 12.65
C LYS A 47 -6.95 8.15 12.05
N THR A 48 -6.12 8.09 11.02
CA THR A 48 -5.73 9.26 10.25
C THR A 48 -6.87 9.67 9.32
N GLU A 49 -7.24 10.95 9.33
CA GLU A 49 -8.25 11.45 8.42
C GLU A 49 -7.64 11.84 7.07
N TYR A 50 -8.25 11.33 6.00
CA TYR A 50 -7.82 11.57 4.63
C TYR A 50 -8.90 12.25 3.81
N LYS A 51 -8.49 13.17 2.94
CA LYS A 51 -9.32 13.76 1.90
C LYS A 51 -8.93 13.19 0.55
N ASP A 52 -9.66 12.17 0.11
CA ASP A 52 -9.42 11.52 -1.18
C ASP A 52 -9.80 12.41 -2.37
N GLY A 53 -8.85 12.56 -3.29
CA GLY A 53 -9.09 13.21 -4.58
C GLY A 53 -9.93 12.35 -5.52
N TRP A 54 -10.31 12.93 -6.65
CA TRP A 54 -11.14 12.25 -7.66
C TRP A 54 -10.45 11.01 -8.25
N PHE A 55 -9.15 11.08 -8.55
CA PHE A 55 -8.38 9.92 -9.03
C PHE A 55 -8.33 8.78 -8.00
N ALA A 56 -8.10 9.11 -6.72
CA ALA A 56 -8.11 8.14 -5.63
C ALA A 56 -9.48 7.44 -5.53
N LYS A 57 -10.59 8.20 -5.60
CA LYS A 57 -11.94 7.63 -5.64
C LYS A 57 -12.16 6.72 -6.85
N GLY A 58 -11.63 7.07 -8.02
CA GLY A 58 -11.72 6.26 -9.23
C GLY A 58 -11.01 4.92 -9.09
N PHE A 59 -9.77 4.91 -8.61
CA PHE A 59 -9.03 3.66 -8.36
C PHE A 59 -9.69 2.82 -7.27
N MET A 60 -10.08 3.45 -6.17
CA MET A 60 -10.78 2.78 -5.07
C MET A 60 -12.06 2.09 -5.55
N SER A 61 -12.87 2.78 -6.36
CA SER A 61 -14.08 2.23 -6.97
C SER A 61 -13.80 1.05 -7.90
N LEU A 62 -12.78 1.18 -8.76
CA LEU A 62 -12.37 0.09 -9.65
C LEU A 62 -11.98 -1.15 -8.86
N PHE A 63 -11.12 -0.99 -7.85
CA PHE A 63 -10.64 -2.09 -7.02
C PHE A 63 -11.77 -2.73 -6.24
N ALA A 64 -12.58 -1.92 -5.55
CA ALA A 64 -13.70 -2.40 -4.76
C ALA A 64 -14.69 -3.22 -5.59
N ARG A 65 -15.07 -2.75 -6.78
CA ARG A 65 -16.00 -3.47 -7.67
C ARG A 65 -15.46 -4.81 -8.17
N LYS A 66 -14.15 -4.94 -8.35
CA LYS A 66 -13.53 -6.22 -8.73
C LYS A 66 -13.47 -7.16 -7.54
N MET A 67 -13.20 -6.64 -6.34
CA MET A 67 -13.24 -7.40 -5.10
C MET A 67 -14.64 -7.89 -4.76
N GLU A 68 -15.69 -7.09 -5.04
CA GLU A 68 -17.09 -7.45 -4.80
C GLU A 68 -17.50 -8.76 -5.49
N LYS A 69 -16.91 -9.07 -6.66
CA LYS A 69 -17.17 -10.32 -7.37
C LYS A 69 -16.75 -11.57 -6.60
N PHE A 70 -15.80 -11.40 -5.66
CA PHE A 70 -15.29 -12.46 -4.81
C PHE A 70 -15.78 -12.31 -3.36
N ALA A 71 -16.43 -11.19 -3.03
CA ALA A 71 -16.88 -10.89 -1.69
C ALA A 71 -18.17 -11.65 -1.35
N ASN A 72 -18.28 -12.11 -0.11
CA ASN A 72 -19.55 -12.64 0.37
C ASN A 72 -20.59 -11.52 0.47
N GLY A 73 -21.87 -11.86 0.30
CA GLY A 73 -22.98 -10.90 0.37
C GLY A 73 -23.30 -10.16 -0.94
N GLY A 74 -22.64 -10.51 -2.05
CA GLY A 74 -22.95 -9.99 -3.39
C GLY A 74 -22.40 -8.59 -3.69
N GLU A 75 -22.72 -8.11 -4.90
CA GLU A 75 -22.33 -6.78 -5.38
C GLU A 75 -23.21 -5.68 -4.75
N SER A 76 -22.61 -4.57 -4.31
CA SER A 76 -23.38 -3.44 -3.80
C SER A 76 -24.02 -2.64 -4.93
N LYS A 77 -25.10 -1.91 -4.61
CA LYS A 77 -25.76 -0.97 -5.55
C LYS A 77 -25.07 0.41 -5.59
N ARG A 78 -23.83 0.52 -5.10
CA ARG A 78 -23.10 1.80 -5.03
C ARG A 78 -22.76 2.32 -6.43
N GLY A 79 -22.95 3.61 -6.65
CA GLY A 79 -22.49 4.28 -7.87
C GLY A 79 -20.96 4.33 -7.93
N PHE A 80 -20.41 4.57 -9.13
CA PHE A 80 -18.97 4.55 -9.34
C PHE A 80 -18.22 5.59 -8.48
N TRP A 81 -18.84 6.72 -8.13
CA TRP A 81 -18.21 7.79 -7.35
C TRP A 81 -18.64 7.82 -5.87
N ASP A 82 -19.47 6.86 -5.46
CA ASP A 82 -20.01 6.76 -4.09
C ASP A 82 -19.10 5.95 -3.16
N TRP A 83 -17.95 5.51 -3.67
CA TRP A 83 -16.95 4.77 -2.91
C TRP A 83 -16.10 5.70 -2.05
N ASP A 84 -15.96 5.29 -0.79
CA ASP A 84 -15.00 5.80 0.16
C ASP A 84 -14.11 4.67 0.67
N TYR A 85 -13.12 5.05 1.47
CA TYR A 85 -12.10 4.12 1.92
C TYR A 85 -12.63 3.08 2.91
N GLU A 86 -13.61 3.45 3.73
CA GLU A 86 -14.27 2.50 4.62
C GLU A 86 -15.08 1.47 3.84
N GLY A 87 -15.80 1.89 2.79
CA GLY A 87 -16.48 0.98 1.88
C GLY A 87 -15.52 0.01 1.18
N PHE A 88 -14.35 0.49 0.76
CA PHE A 88 -13.30 -0.38 0.19
C PHE A 88 -12.81 -1.43 1.21
N VAL A 89 -12.54 -1.02 2.45
CA VAL A 89 -12.11 -1.93 3.53
C VAL A 89 -13.24 -2.91 3.92
N ASP A 90 -14.49 -2.50 3.86
CA ASP A 90 -15.64 -3.40 4.08
C ASP A 90 -15.67 -4.53 3.03
N VAL A 91 -15.51 -4.19 1.74
CA VAL A 91 -15.45 -5.19 0.68
C VAL A 91 -14.28 -6.14 0.91
N SER A 92 -13.09 -5.62 1.27
CA SER A 92 -11.93 -6.47 1.52
C SER A 92 -12.18 -7.44 2.68
N LYS A 93 -12.83 -7.01 3.76
CA LYS A 93 -13.26 -7.91 4.85
C LYS A 93 -14.21 -9.01 4.34
N ARG A 94 -15.20 -8.66 3.52
CA ARG A 94 -16.15 -9.65 2.95
C ARG A 94 -15.50 -10.63 1.98
N VAL A 95 -14.40 -10.25 1.31
CA VAL A 95 -13.56 -11.19 0.54
C VAL A 95 -12.89 -12.22 1.46
N MET A 96 -12.59 -11.87 2.71
CA MET A 96 -11.85 -12.74 3.62
C MET A 96 -12.76 -13.64 4.46
N MET A 97 -14.01 -13.23 4.69
CA MET A 97 -14.98 -13.98 5.50
C MET A 97 -15.24 -15.40 4.97
N GLY A 98 -15.29 -16.38 5.88
CA GLY A 98 -15.63 -17.77 5.56
C GLY A 98 -14.56 -18.54 4.79
N ARG A 99 -13.34 -17.99 4.68
CA ARG A 99 -12.20 -18.60 3.99
C ARG A 99 -11.07 -18.87 4.97
N ASN A 100 -10.39 -20.00 4.79
CA ASN A 100 -9.13 -20.25 5.49
C ASN A 100 -7.99 -19.40 4.88
N ARG A 101 -6.83 -19.39 5.54
CA ARG A 101 -5.65 -18.61 5.13
C ARG A 101 -5.25 -18.80 3.66
N GLN A 102 -5.21 -20.05 3.17
CA GLN A 102 -4.80 -20.35 1.79
C GLN A 102 -5.84 -19.81 0.80
N GLN A 103 -7.12 -20.10 1.04
CA GLN A 103 -8.22 -19.63 0.21
C GLN A 103 -8.30 -18.09 0.16
N GLN A 104 -8.03 -17.43 1.28
CA GLN A 104 -7.93 -15.97 1.34
C GLN A 104 -6.86 -15.46 0.39
N GLN A 105 -5.65 -16.03 0.45
CA GLN A 105 -4.53 -15.60 -0.37
C GLN A 105 -4.75 -15.85 -1.87
N GLU A 106 -5.31 -17.01 -2.21
CA GLU A 106 -5.66 -17.39 -3.60
C GLU A 106 -6.70 -16.44 -4.20
N VAL A 107 -7.78 -16.16 -3.48
CA VAL A 107 -8.82 -15.24 -3.97
C VAL A 107 -8.30 -13.82 -4.16
N VAL A 108 -7.43 -13.35 -3.27
CA VAL A 108 -6.85 -12.01 -3.41
C VAL A 108 -5.89 -11.95 -4.60
N ARG A 109 -5.14 -13.02 -4.84
CA ARG A 109 -4.32 -13.16 -6.05
C ARG A 109 -5.18 -13.08 -7.31
N GLU A 110 -6.34 -13.73 -7.34
CA GLU A 110 -7.29 -13.62 -8.46
C GLU A 110 -7.83 -12.19 -8.63
N VAL A 111 -8.11 -11.49 -7.53
CA VAL A 111 -8.47 -10.06 -7.57
C VAL A 111 -7.35 -9.25 -8.23
N LEU A 112 -6.09 -9.44 -7.83
CA LEU A 112 -4.95 -8.72 -8.40
C LEU A 112 -4.78 -9.02 -9.90
N LEU A 113 -4.89 -10.28 -10.29
CA LEU A 113 -4.86 -10.68 -11.70
C LEU A 113 -6.00 -10.05 -12.50
N SER A 114 -7.19 -9.93 -11.91
CA SER A 114 -8.34 -9.30 -12.57
C SER A 114 -8.18 -7.79 -12.82
N MET A 115 -7.17 -7.14 -12.21
CA MET A 115 -6.79 -5.75 -12.48
C MET A 115 -5.96 -5.62 -13.75
N LEU A 116 -5.29 -6.69 -14.16
CA LEU A 116 -4.42 -6.67 -15.32
C LEU A 116 -5.21 -6.88 -16.62
N PRO A 117 -4.75 -6.27 -17.73
CA PRO A 117 -5.23 -6.64 -19.06
C PRO A 117 -4.95 -8.14 -19.37
N PRO A 118 -5.77 -8.79 -20.20
CA PRO A 118 -5.53 -10.18 -20.62
C PRO A 118 -4.13 -10.37 -21.22
N GLY A 119 -3.42 -11.41 -20.80
CA GLY A 119 -2.07 -11.73 -21.25
C GLY A 119 -0.95 -10.91 -20.61
N ALA A 120 -1.24 -9.88 -19.80
CA ALA A 120 -0.21 -9.02 -19.25
C ALA A 120 0.87 -9.73 -18.37
N PRO A 121 0.58 -10.77 -17.56
CA PRO A 121 1.60 -11.41 -16.71
C PRO A 121 2.80 -11.98 -17.50
N ALA A 122 2.54 -12.73 -18.57
CA ALA A 122 3.60 -13.28 -19.42
C ALA A 122 4.42 -12.17 -20.11
N GLN A 123 3.77 -11.06 -20.46
CA GLN A 123 4.39 -9.89 -21.06
C GLN A 123 5.25 -9.14 -20.04
N PHE A 124 4.81 -9.00 -18.78
CA PHE A 124 5.57 -8.31 -17.73
C PHE A 124 6.87 -9.03 -17.41
N ARG A 125 6.84 -10.36 -17.25
CA ARG A 125 8.06 -11.15 -17.00
C ARG A 125 9.11 -10.99 -18.10
N LYS A 126 8.67 -10.78 -19.35
CA LYS A 126 9.55 -10.55 -20.50
C LYS A 126 10.05 -9.11 -20.59
N LEU A 127 9.22 -8.13 -20.24
CA LEU A 127 9.51 -6.71 -20.36
C LEU A 127 10.27 -6.12 -19.16
N PHE A 128 10.15 -6.74 -17.98
CA PHE A 128 10.75 -6.26 -16.74
C PHE A 128 11.59 -7.36 -16.07
N PRO A 129 12.79 -7.69 -16.60
CA PRO A 129 13.70 -8.58 -15.90
C PRO A 129 14.03 -7.99 -14.51
N PRO A 130 14.27 -8.84 -13.49
CA PRO A 130 14.52 -8.41 -12.10
C PRO A 130 15.90 -7.76 -11.98
N THR A 131 15.98 -6.52 -12.45
CA THR A 131 17.17 -5.67 -12.45
C THR A 131 17.03 -4.61 -11.36
N LYS A 132 18.16 -4.05 -10.91
CA LYS A 132 18.18 -2.89 -10.02
C LYS A 132 17.30 -1.75 -10.54
N TRP A 133 17.39 -1.45 -11.84
CA TRP A 133 16.57 -0.41 -12.46
C TRP A 133 15.07 -0.70 -12.35
N ALA A 134 14.64 -1.94 -12.63
CA ALA A 134 13.24 -2.32 -12.51
C ALA A 134 12.75 -2.20 -11.05
N ALA A 135 13.58 -2.58 -10.08
CA ALA A 135 13.27 -2.46 -8.67
C ALA A 135 13.13 -0.99 -8.22
N GLU A 136 14.08 -0.13 -8.59
CA GLU A 136 14.04 1.31 -8.29
C GLU A 136 12.86 2.02 -8.98
N PHE A 137 12.56 1.66 -10.23
CA PHE A 137 11.42 2.19 -10.96
C PHE A 137 10.08 1.84 -10.29
N ASN A 138 9.89 0.58 -9.89
CA ASN A 138 8.68 0.16 -9.19
C ASN A 138 8.55 0.84 -7.83
N ALA A 139 9.63 0.97 -7.06
CA ALA A 139 9.63 1.73 -5.80
C ALA A 139 9.20 3.20 -6.01
N ALA A 140 9.76 3.86 -7.04
CA ALA A 140 9.43 5.24 -7.38
C ALA A 140 7.98 5.42 -7.86
N LEU A 141 7.43 4.45 -8.58
CA LEU A 141 6.02 4.47 -9.00
C LEU A 141 5.05 4.18 -7.85
N THR A 142 5.42 3.30 -6.92
CA THR A 142 4.55 2.87 -5.82
C THR A 142 4.14 4.03 -4.94
N VAL A 143 5.06 4.95 -4.62
CA VAL A 143 4.79 6.10 -3.75
C VAL A 143 3.62 6.96 -4.24
N PRO A 144 3.63 7.55 -5.46
CA PRO A 144 2.52 8.36 -5.94
C PRO A 144 1.28 7.53 -6.31
N PHE A 145 1.46 6.31 -6.84
CA PHE A 145 0.34 5.51 -7.35
C PHE A 145 -0.51 4.88 -6.24
N PHE A 146 0.14 4.35 -5.20
CA PHE A 146 -0.53 3.67 -4.10
C PHE A 146 -0.72 4.54 -2.86
N HIS A 147 -0.39 5.84 -2.91
CA HIS A 147 -0.60 6.77 -1.78
C HIS A 147 -2.03 6.73 -1.22
N TRP A 148 -3.04 6.66 -2.10
CA TRP A 148 -4.45 6.57 -1.68
C TRP A 148 -4.74 5.28 -0.89
N LEU A 149 -4.04 4.19 -1.22
CA LEU A 149 -4.26 2.86 -0.68
C LEU A 149 -3.53 2.69 0.66
N VAL A 150 -2.24 3.02 0.70
CA VAL A 150 -1.38 2.72 1.86
C VAL A 150 -1.06 3.96 2.72
N GLY A 151 -1.35 5.17 2.24
CA GLY A 151 -1.02 6.42 2.95
C GLY A 151 0.37 6.97 2.59
N PRO A 152 0.91 7.90 3.40
CA PRO A 152 2.21 8.52 3.18
C PRO A 152 3.34 7.50 3.11
N SER A 153 4.17 7.65 2.08
CA SER A 153 5.31 6.79 1.85
C SER A 153 6.44 7.53 1.14
N GLU A 154 7.66 6.99 1.27
CA GLU A 154 8.86 7.54 0.66
C GLU A 154 9.80 6.43 0.16
N VAL A 155 10.59 6.74 -0.87
CA VAL A 155 11.60 5.81 -1.39
C VAL A 155 12.87 5.92 -0.55
N ILE A 156 13.28 4.81 0.05
CA ILE A 156 14.47 4.67 0.87
C ILE A 156 15.56 3.84 0.15
N GLU A 157 16.81 4.03 0.58
CA GLU A 157 17.91 3.16 0.17
C GLU A 157 17.88 1.87 1.00
N VAL A 158 18.10 0.75 0.32
CA VAL A 158 18.16 -0.59 0.88
C VAL A 158 19.35 -1.34 0.27
N GLU A 159 19.81 -2.38 0.94
CA GLU A 159 20.82 -3.28 0.41
C GLU A 159 20.18 -4.62 0.05
N VAL A 160 20.29 -5.02 -1.22
CA VAL A 160 19.77 -6.30 -1.71
C VAL A 160 20.92 -7.05 -2.36
N ASN A 161 21.24 -8.25 -1.84
CA ASN A 161 22.35 -9.08 -2.30
C ASN A 161 23.69 -8.33 -2.37
N GLY A 162 23.99 -7.51 -1.36
CA GLY A 162 25.23 -6.71 -1.29
C GLY A 162 25.24 -5.46 -2.18
N VAL A 163 24.13 -5.15 -2.87
CA VAL A 163 24.01 -3.98 -3.76
C VAL A 163 23.09 -2.95 -3.12
N LYS A 164 23.62 -1.75 -2.90
CA LYS A 164 22.83 -0.58 -2.49
C LYS A 164 21.99 -0.06 -3.66
N GLN A 165 20.70 0.13 -3.41
CA GLN A 165 19.73 0.61 -4.40
C GLN A 165 18.56 1.33 -3.75
N ARG A 166 17.93 2.25 -4.49
CA ARG A 166 16.74 3.00 -4.04
C ARG A 166 15.44 2.24 -4.36
N SER A 167 15.39 0.98 -3.94
CA SER A 167 14.27 0.07 -4.23
C SER A 167 13.40 -0.24 -3.02
N GLY A 168 13.64 0.41 -1.88
CA GLY A 168 12.78 0.33 -0.71
C GLY A 168 11.72 1.42 -0.72
N VAL A 169 10.51 1.11 -0.24
CA VAL A 169 9.45 2.07 0.05
C VAL A 169 9.10 1.95 1.52
N ARG A 170 9.23 3.05 2.27
CA ARG A 170 8.79 3.17 3.65
C ARG A 170 7.40 3.79 3.67
N ILE A 171 6.41 3.06 4.16
CA ILE A 171 5.09 3.60 4.51
C ILE A 171 5.15 4.05 5.96
N THR A 172 4.89 5.32 6.23
CA THR A 172 5.02 5.90 7.59
C THR A 172 3.95 5.35 8.53
N LYS A 173 2.71 5.29 8.07
CA LYS A 173 1.58 4.65 8.76
C LYS A 173 0.62 4.10 7.72
N CYS A 174 0.44 2.79 7.71
CA CYS A 174 -0.33 2.09 6.70
C CYS A 174 -1.83 2.32 6.92
N ARG A 175 -2.42 3.14 6.05
CA ARG A 175 -3.85 3.46 6.04
C ARG A 175 -4.73 2.20 6.03
N TYR A 176 -4.30 1.16 5.31
CA TYR A 176 -5.06 -0.08 5.22
C TYR A 176 -5.00 -0.89 6.51
N LEU A 177 -3.82 -1.02 7.12
CA LEU A 177 -3.65 -1.71 8.40
C LEU A 177 -4.41 -0.96 9.51
N GLU A 178 -4.32 0.37 9.54
CA GLU A 178 -5.03 1.23 10.49
C GLU A 178 -6.56 1.05 10.39
N ASN A 179 -7.12 1.05 9.17
CA ASN A 179 -8.58 0.96 8.98
C ASN A 179 -9.12 -0.47 9.08
N SER A 180 -8.36 -1.46 8.60
CA SER A 180 -8.77 -2.87 8.70
C SER A 180 -8.64 -3.39 10.13
N GLY A 181 -7.66 -2.87 10.88
CA GLY A 181 -7.46 -3.14 12.29
C GLY A 181 -7.11 -4.60 12.59
N CYS A 182 -6.65 -5.41 11.64
CA CYS A 182 -6.34 -6.81 11.96
C CYS A 182 -5.07 -7.30 11.27
N VAL A 183 -4.24 -8.02 12.03
CA VAL A 183 -3.00 -8.64 11.54
C VAL A 183 -3.31 -9.60 10.40
N GLY A 184 -4.34 -10.46 10.57
CA GLY A 184 -4.81 -11.37 9.53
C GLY A 184 -5.19 -10.66 8.22
N MET A 185 -5.83 -9.49 8.31
CA MET A 185 -6.15 -8.67 7.13
C MET A 185 -4.88 -8.13 6.47
N CYS A 186 -3.91 -7.63 7.23
CA CYS A 186 -2.63 -7.18 6.66
C CYS A 186 -1.87 -8.33 5.99
N VAL A 187 -1.74 -9.48 6.66
CA VAL A 187 -0.94 -10.61 6.19
C VAL A 187 -1.60 -11.28 4.99
N ASN A 188 -2.87 -11.63 5.08
CA ASN A 188 -3.55 -12.47 4.09
C ASN A 188 -4.23 -11.66 2.97
N MET A 189 -4.55 -10.38 3.18
CA MET A 189 -5.12 -9.52 2.13
C MET A 189 -4.06 -8.69 1.41
N CYS A 190 -3.01 -8.26 2.10
CA CYS A 190 -2.04 -7.32 1.54
C CYS A 190 -0.70 -8.02 1.30
N LYS A 191 0.00 -8.42 2.36
CA LYS A 191 1.40 -8.88 2.27
C LYS A 191 1.58 -10.11 1.38
N ILE A 192 1.03 -11.26 1.77
CA ILE A 192 1.34 -12.53 1.09
C ILE A 192 0.88 -12.51 -0.38
N PRO A 193 -0.36 -12.08 -0.71
CA PRO A 193 -0.78 -12.04 -2.11
C PRO A 193 0.00 -11.04 -2.95
N THR A 194 0.41 -9.89 -2.39
CA THR A 194 1.19 -8.89 -3.14
C THR A 194 2.62 -9.38 -3.39
N GLN A 195 3.26 -10.00 -2.40
CA GLN A 195 4.58 -10.61 -2.57
C GLN A 195 4.55 -11.71 -3.64
N ASP A 196 3.53 -12.59 -3.59
CA ASP A 196 3.35 -13.65 -4.58
C ASP A 196 3.10 -13.08 -5.98
N PHE A 197 2.20 -12.11 -6.11
CA PHE A 197 1.89 -11.46 -7.37
C PHE A 197 3.14 -10.81 -7.99
N PHE A 198 3.89 -10.01 -7.23
CA PHE A 198 5.09 -9.37 -7.76
C PHE A 198 6.18 -10.39 -8.11
N THR A 199 6.41 -11.38 -7.26
CA THR A 199 7.50 -12.35 -7.45
C THR A 199 7.18 -13.34 -8.58
N ASN A 200 5.97 -13.91 -8.59
CA ASN A 200 5.62 -15.03 -9.44
C ASN A 200 4.86 -14.62 -10.71
N GLU A 201 4.03 -13.57 -10.66
CA GLU A 201 3.29 -13.09 -11.84
C GLU A 201 4.03 -11.97 -12.57
N PHE A 202 4.51 -10.97 -11.83
CA PHE A 202 5.20 -9.83 -12.42
C PHE A 202 6.68 -10.12 -12.70
N GLY A 203 7.29 -11.06 -11.97
CA GLY A 203 8.70 -11.45 -12.15
C GLY A 203 9.71 -10.54 -11.46
N LEU A 204 9.25 -9.70 -10.53
CA LEU A 204 10.10 -8.82 -9.71
C LEU A 204 9.93 -9.21 -8.24
N PRO A 205 10.95 -9.81 -7.60
CA PRO A 205 10.86 -10.17 -6.19
C PRO A 205 10.46 -8.97 -5.32
N LEU A 206 9.59 -9.20 -4.34
CA LEU A 206 9.16 -8.18 -3.39
C LEU A 206 9.04 -8.80 -2.00
N THR A 207 9.66 -8.14 -1.02
CA THR A 207 9.49 -8.42 0.41
C THR A 207 8.72 -7.28 1.06
N MET A 208 7.74 -7.60 1.89
CA MET A 208 6.97 -6.63 2.68
C MET A 208 7.12 -6.89 4.17
N ASN A 209 7.50 -5.86 4.94
CA ASN A 209 7.75 -5.94 6.37
C ASN A 209 6.82 -4.97 7.11
N PRO A 210 5.60 -5.40 7.49
CA PRO A 210 4.73 -4.59 8.33
C PRO A 210 5.28 -4.53 9.76
N ASN A 211 5.19 -3.36 10.38
CA ASN A 211 5.37 -3.19 11.81
C ASN A 211 4.01 -2.87 12.43
N PHE A 212 3.56 -3.74 13.32
CA PHE A 212 2.24 -3.62 13.93
C PHE A 212 2.23 -2.77 15.21
N GLU A 213 3.41 -2.39 15.73
CA GLU A 213 3.52 -1.51 16.90
C GLU A 213 3.26 -0.04 16.50
N ASP A 214 3.76 0.37 15.33
CA ASP A 214 3.61 1.74 14.80
C ASP A 214 2.70 1.82 13.56
N MET A 215 2.19 0.67 13.08
CA MET A 215 1.40 0.52 11.86
C MET A 215 2.16 0.87 10.56
N SER A 216 3.48 0.99 10.58
CA SER A 216 4.31 1.23 9.39
C SER A 216 4.49 -0.04 8.55
N CYS A 217 5.02 0.10 7.33
CA CYS A 217 5.37 -1.05 6.50
C CYS A 217 6.51 -0.69 5.55
N GLU A 218 7.44 -1.61 5.36
CA GLU A 218 8.44 -1.51 4.30
C GLU A 218 8.09 -2.42 3.14
N MET A 219 8.31 -1.95 1.92
CA MET A 219 8.26 -2.75 0.70
C MET A 219 9.62 -2.70 0.03
N ILE A 220 10.26 -3.85 -0.18
CA ILE A 220 11.62 -3.94 -0.70
C ILE A 220 11.58 -4.67 -2.04
N TYR A 221 11.64 -3.89 -3.13
CA TYR A 221 11.68 -4.44 -4.47
C TYR A 221 13.07 -5.00 -4.79
N GLY A 222 13.09 -6.14 -5.48
CA GLY A 222 14.28 -6.92 -5.79
C GLY A 222 14.69 -7.92 -4.70
N GLN A 223 14.10 -7.85 -3.51
CA GLN A 223 14.35 -8.82 -2.44
C GLN A 223 13.33 -9.95 -2.50
N PRO A 224 13.76 -11.23 -2.50
CA PRO A 224 12.85 -12.36 -2.39
C PRO A 224 12.17 -12.39 -1.01
N PRO A 225 10.85 -12.65 -0.95
CA PRO A 225 10.17 -12.83 0.32
C PRO A 225 10.72 -14.07 1.05
N PRO A 226 10.79 -14.04 2.39
CA PRO A 226 11.17 -15.23 3.15
C PRO A 226 10.14 -16.35 2.99
N PRO A 227 10.53 -17.62 3.18
CA PRO A 227 9.59 -18.71 3.36
C PRO A 227 8.60 -18.40 4.48
N PHE A 228 7.37 -18.91 4.36
CA PHE A 228 6.29 -18.57 5.29
C PHE A 228 6.62 -18.91 6.75
N GLU A 229 7.27 -20.05 6.99
CA GLU A 229 7.67 -20.55 8.31
C GLU A 229 8.75 -19.68 8.98
N GLU A 230 9.53 -18.98 8.16
CA GLU A 230 10.61 -18.09 8.59
C GLU A 230 10.15 -16.63 8.72
N ASP A 231 9.04 -16.27 8.07
CA ASP A 231 8.49 -14.92 8.12
C ASP A 231 8.02 -14.57 9.53
N PRO A 232 8.54 -13.50 10.18
CA PRO A 232 8.13 -13.12 11.53
C PRO A 232 6.62 -12.93 11.71
N VAL A 233 5.91 -12.50 10.66
CA VAL A 233 4.46 -12.26 10.72
C VAL A 233 3.65 -13.56 10.81
N SER A 234 4.24 -14.72 10.48
CA SER A 234 3.57 -16.02 10.59
C SER A 234 3.40 -16.47 12.03
N LYS A 235 4.23 -15.95 12.93
CA LYS A 235 4.26 -16.29 14.36
C LYS A 235 3.46 -15.29 15.21
N GLN A 236 3.02 -14.19 14.61
CA GLN A 236 2.35 -13.12 15.31
C GLN A 236 0.85 -13.40 15.46
N SER A 237 0.37 -13.44 16.70
CA SER A 237 -1.05 -13.55 16.98
C SER A 237 -1.79 -12.26 16.62
N CYS A 238 -3.07 -12.39 16.24
CA CYS A 238 -3.93 -11.24 16.06
C CYS A 238 -4.10 -10.48 17.39
N TYR A 239 -3.84 -9.17 17.38
CA TYR A 239 -4.08 -8.34 18.57
C TYR A 239 -5.59 -8.26 18.86
N ALA A 240 -6.00 -8.75 20.02
CA ALA A 240 -7.41 -8.79 20.44
C ALA A 240 -8.09 -7.40 20.44
N ASN A 241 -7.34 -6.33 20.73
CA ASN A 241 -7.87 -4.96 20.78
C ASN A 241 -8.12 -4.36 19.39
N PHE A 242 -7.42 -4.86 18.37
CA PHE A 242 -7.53 -4.36 17.00
C PHE A 242 -8.50 -5.25 16.20
N CYS A 243 -8.42 -6.58 16.36
CA CYS A 243 -9.28 -7.52 15.65
C CYS A 243 -10.57 -7.79 16.43
N LYS A 244 -11.58 -6.92 16.24
CA LYS A 244 -12.90 -7.06 16.90
C LYS A 244 -13.75 -8.21 16.34
N ASP A 245 -13.39 -8.73 15.16
CA ASP A 245 -14.11 -9.79 14.48
C ASP A 245 -13.33 -11.11 14.59
N ALA A 246 -13.86 -12.08 15.32
CA ALA A 246 -13.29 -13.43 15.50
C ALA A 246 -13.18 -14.27 14.19
N ILE A 247 -13.55 -13.68 13.05
CA ILE A 247 -13.57 -14.32 11.72
C ILE A 247 -12.20 -14.24 11.03
N PHE A 248 -11.31 -13.35 11.49
CA PHE A 248 -10.00 -13.08 10.86
C PHE A 248 -8.79 -13.56 11.69
N ILE A 249 -9.05 -14.35 12.75
CA ILE A 249 -8.03 -15.03 13.56
C ILE A 249 -7.72 -16.39 12.95
#